data_AF-A0A914QUP7-F1
#
_entry.id   AF-A0A914QUP7-F1
#
_cell.length_a   1.000
_cell.length_b   1.000
_cell.length_c   1.000
_cell.angle_alpha   90.00
_cell.angle_beta   90.00
_cell.angle_gamma   90.00
#
_symmetry.space_group_name_H-M   'P 1'
#
loop_
_entity.id
_entity.type
_entity.pdbx_description
1 polymer ?
#
loop_
_entity_poly.entity_id
_entity_poly.type
_entity_poly.pdbx_seq_one_letter_code
_entity_poly.pdbx_strand_id
1 'polypeptide(L)'
;MEYRKNVKKMEDIGLITPEKIPSLQAIDKYLRSKTGFQLRPCGGLLSARDFLASLAFRVFQTTLYIRHHSKPFFCPEPDVIHEVLGHCVMFADPVIAEFSQEIGLLSIGATDEQIERLATLYWFTIEFGLCEEEEGKLKAFGAALISAFGELQHAVSDTPKHKFFDPYTTALEKYEDLDYQPLYFVAKSIDDAMIKLRQYAMDWDREFINVYDPYTQCIQQLTHEEYAKKTFKAVKEEIHRLSETIKACKIHKL
;
A
#
# COMPACT_ATOMS: atom_id res chain seq x y z
N MET A 1 -8.96 6.85 9.02
CA MET A 1 -10.39 6.40 9.11
C MET A 1 -10.68 5.04 8.44
N GLU A 2 -9.87 4.64 7.48
CA GLU A 2 -10.08 3.60 6.47
C GLU A 2 -9.99 2.19 7.07
N TYR A 3 -8.96 1.96 7.90
CA TYR A 3 -8.76 0.69 8.61
C TYR A 3 -10.01 0.23 9.36
N ARG A 4 -10.57 1.11 10.21
CA ARG A 4 -11.73 0.81 11.05
C ARG A 4 -12.97 0.46 10.23
N LYS A 5 -13.14 1.10 9.07
CA LYS A 5 -14.23 0.81 8.14
C LYS A 5 -14.05 -0.55 7.49
N ASN A 6 -12.82 -0.90 7.10
CA ASN A 6 -12.53 -2.16 6.44
C ASN A 6 -12.57 -3.34 7.40
N VAL A 7 -11.96 -3.24 8.59
CA VAL A 7 -12.01 -4.31 9.60
C VAL A 7 -13.46 -4.61 9.99
N LYS A 8 -14.27 -3.57 10.26
CA LYS A 8 -15.69 -3.75 10.58
C LYS A 8 -16.45 -4.47 9.47
N LYS A 9 -16.22 -4.12 8.20
CA LYS A 9 -16.84 -4.83 7.07
C LYS A 9 -16.39 -6.29 6.97
N MET A 10 -15.14 -6.57 7.29
CA MET A 10 -14.61 -7.94 7.29
C MET A 10 -15.18 -8.75 8.47
N GLU A 11 -15.38 -8.13 9.62
CA GLU A 11 -16.05 -8.72 10.79
C GLU A 11 -17.55 -8.97 10.51
N ASP A 12 -18.25 -8.00 9.93
CA ASP A 12 -19.69 -8.09 9.63
C ASP A 12 -20.04 -9.26 8.70
N ILE A 13 -19.11 -9.64 7.80
CA ILE A 13 -19.28 -10.80 6.89
C ILE A 13 -18.66 -12.09 7.45
N GLY A 14 -18.13 -12.06 8.67
CA GLY A 14 -17.48 -13.21 9.33
C GLY A 14 -16.16 -13.63 8.70
N LEU A 15 -15.48 -12.74 7.97
CA LEU A 15 -14.19 -13.01 7.34
C LEU A 15 -13.04 -12.97 8.35
N ILE A 16 -13.12 -12.07 9.32
CA ILE A 16 -12.19 -11.96 10.45
C ILE A 16 -13.02 -12.05 11.73
N THR A 17 -12.61 -12.93 12.65
CA THR A 17 -13.29 -13.17 13.93
C THR A 17 -12.24 -13.46 15.02
N PRO A 18 -12.46 -13.07 16.28
CA PRO A 18 -11.54 -13.42 17.39
C PRO A 18 -11.36 -14.93 17.60
N GLU A 19 -12.31 -15.76 17.19
CA GLU A 19 -12.36 -17.19 17.49
C GLU A 19 -11.62 -18.07 16.46
N LYS A 20 -11.24 -17.51 15.30
CA LYS A 20 -10.69 -18.30 14.18
C LYS A 20 -9.71 -17.51 13.32
N ILE A 21 -8.57 -18.13 13.01
CA ILE A 21 -7.62 -17.62 12.02
C ILE A 21 -8.28 -17.67 10.62
N PRO A 22 -8.34 -16.54 9.90
CA PRO A 22 -8.96 -16.49 8.58
C PRO A 22 -8.31 -17.42 7.56
N SER A 23 -9.11 -17.96 6.65
CA SER A 23 -8.58 -18.69 5.49
C SER A 23 -8.00 -17.69 4.48
N LEU A 24 -6.73 -17.89 4.06
CA LEU A 24 -6.13 -17.05 3.03
C LEU A 24 -6.95 -17.00 1.74
N GLN A 25 -7.59 -18.12 1.35
CA GLN A 25 -8.42 -18.16 0.16
C GLN A 25 -9.64 -17.23 0.27
N ALA A 26 -10.22 -17.13 1.47
CA ALA A 26 -11.35 -16.25 1.71
C ALA A 26 -10.92 -14.76 1.67
N ILE A 27 -9.75 -14.44 2.25
CA ILE A 27 -9.17 -13.09 2.21
C ILE A 27 -8.79 -12.73 0.77
N ASP A 28 -8.12 -13.61 0.02
CA ASP A 28 -7.75 -13.42 -1.38
C ASP A 28 -8.98 -13.11 -2.24
N LYS A 29 -10.04 -13.91 -2.13
CA LYS A 29 -11.30 -13.67 -2.85
C LYS A 29 -11.91 -12.31 -2.50
N TYR A 30 -11.84 -11.92 -1.23
CA TYR A 30 -12.33 -10.62 -0.78
C TYR A 30 -11.52 -9.48 -1.41
N LEU A 31 -10.19 -9.50 -1.30
CA LEU A 31 -9.31 -8.46 -1.84
C LEU A 31 -9.44 -8.31 -3.35
N ARG A 32 -9.51 -9.43 -4.09
CA ARG A 32 -9.76 -9.42 -5.53
C ARG A 32 -11.03 -8.65 -5.89
N SER A 33 -12.08 -8.82 -5.10
CA SER A 33 -13.37 -8.15 -5.32
C SER A 33 -13.38 -6.66 -4.97
N LYS A 34 -12.44 -6.20 -4.13
CA LYS A 34 -12.39 -4.80 -3.66
C LYS A 34 -11.42 -3.96 -4.45
N THR A 35 -10.20 -4.46 -4.62
CA THR A 35 -9.08 -3.70 -5.17
C THR A 35 -8.30 -4.49 -6.21
N GLY A 36 -8.70 -5.73 -6.51
CA GLY A 36 -7.94 -6.61 -7.42
C GLY A 36 -6.66 -7.16 -6.80
N PHE A 37 -6.37 -6.86 -5.52
CA PHE A 37 -5.25 -7.45 -4.80
C PHE A 37 -5.42 -8.95 -4.61
N GLN A 38 -4.30 -9.65 -4.65
CA GLN A 38 -4.21 -11.10 -4.60
C GLN A 38 -3.22 -11.50 -3.53
N LEU A 39 -3.45 -12.63 -2.88
CA LEU A 39 -2.51 -13.20 -1.92
C LEU A 39 -1.76 -14.36 -2.54
N ARG A 40 -0.45 -14.41 -2.30
CA ARG A 40 0.39 -15.55 -2.66
C ARG A 40 1.17 -16.02 -1.44
N PRO A 41 0.98 -17.28 -1.00
CA PRO A 41 1.78 -17.81 0.11
C PRO A 41 3.27 -17.81 -0.22
N CYS A 42 4.10 -17.32 0.71
CA CYS A 42 5.55 -17.40 0.65
C CYS A 42 6.11 -18.13 1.89
N GLY A 43 7.28 -18.75 1.73
CA GLY A 43 7.94 -19.52 2.80
C GLY A 43 8.71 -18.68 3.81
N GLY A 44 8.73 -17.36 3.67
CA GLY A 44 9.50 -16.44 4.49
C GLY A 44 9.78 -15.12 3.78
N LEU A 45 10.74 -14.36 4.29
CA LEU A 45 11.14 -13.06 3.75
C LEU A 45 11.73 -13.22 2.35
N LEU A 46 11.19 -12.46 1.40
CA LEU A 46 11.69 -12.37 0.03
C LEU A 46 12.74 -11.26 -0.08
N SER A 47 13.52 -11.29 -1.17
CA SER A 47 14.33 -10.11 -1.52
C SER A 47 13.43 -8.90 -1.74
N ALA A 48 13.91 -7.70 -1.40
CA ALA A 48 13.15 -6.47 -1.63
C ALA A 48 12.69 -6.34 -3.09
N ARG A 49 13.56 -6.73 -4.03
CA ARG A 49 13.26 -6.72 -5.47
C ARG A 49 12.07 -7.63 -5.82
N ASP A 50 12.05 -8.87 -5.33
CA ASP A 50 10.99 -9.83 -5.64
C ASP A 50 9.66 -9.48 -4.97
N PHE A 51 9.73 -8.99 -3.73
CA PHE A 51 8.57 -8.52 -2.99
C PHE A 51 7.93 -7.32 -3.68
N LEU A 52 8.70 -6.26 -3.96
CA LEU A 52 8.20 -5.06 -4.63
C LEU A 52 7.70 -5.38 -6.05
N ALA A 53 8.40 -6.25 -6.79
CA ALA A 53 7.93 -6.68 -8.11
C ALA A 53 6.57 -7.38 -8.05
N SER A 54 6.27 -8.11 -6.97
CA SER A 54 4.95 -8.73 -6.77
C SER A 54 3.85 -7.67 -6.59
N LEU A 55 4.13 -6.60 -5.86
CA LEU A 55 3.19 -5.48 -5.65
C LEU A 55 2.79 -4.80 -6.97
N ALA A 56 3.69 -4.77 -7.97
CA ALA A 56 3.39 -4.22 -9.29
C ALA A 56 2.17 -4.89 -9.97
N PHE A 57 1.95 -6.18 -9.65
CA PHE A 57 0.82 -7.00 -10.15
C PHE A 57 -0.37 -7.04 -9.17
N ARG A 58 -0.37 -6.20 -8.14
CA ARG A 58 -1.28 -6.30 -6.99
C ARG A 58 -1.23 -7.67 -6.33
N VAL A 59 -0.05 -8.28 -6.27
CA VAL A 59 0.17 -9.56 -5.57
C VAL A 59 0.93 -9.28 -4.29
N PHE A 60 0.30 -9.58 -3.15
CA PHE A 60 0.94 -9.53 -1.86
C PHE A 60 1.43 -10.92 -1.46
N GLN A 61 2.73 -11.01 -1.16
CA GLN A 61 3.38 -12.23 -0.72
C GLN A 61 3.16 -12.33 0.79
N THR A 62 2.47 -13.37 1.24
CA THR A 62 2.00 -13.48 2.63
C THR A 62 2.49 -14.76 3.27
N THR A 63 2.88 -14.69 4.53
CA THR A 63 3.20 -15.87 5.33
C THR A 63 1.95 -16.58 5.85
N LEU A 64 2.13 -17.85 6.26
CA LEU A 64 1.06 -18.72 6.77
C LEU A 64 1.27 -19.14 8.23
N TYR A 65 2.46 -18.95 8.77
CA TYR A 65 2.79 -19.34 10.13
C TYR A 65 2.24 -18.33 11.13
N ILE A 66 2.07 -18.77 12.36
CA ILE A 66 1.64 -17.93 13.49
C ILE A 66 2.81 -17.76 14.46
N ARG A 67 2.92 -16.58 15.07
CA ARG A 67 3.92 -16.28 16.10
C ARG A 67 3.86 -17.25 17.28
N HIS A 68 4.98 -17.36 17.98
CA HIS A 68 5.09 -18.24 19.13
C HIS A 68 4.19 -17.78 20.29
N HIS A 69 3.43 -18.71 20.87
CA HIS A 69 2.42 -18.42 21.89
C HIS A 69 2.99 -17.84 23.20
N SER A 70 4.31 -17.94 23.46
CA SER A 70 4.95 -17.36 24.65
C SER A 70 5.10 -15.84 24.57
N LYS A 71 5.03 -15.24 23.37
CA LYS A 71 5.14 -13.80 23.14
C LYS A 71 4.05 -13.33 22.15
N PRO A 72 2.76 -13.42 22.50
CA PRO A 72 1.69 -13.11 21.55
C PRO A 72 1.66 -11.63 21.11
N PHE A 73 2.17 -10.73 21.95
CA PHE A 73 2.18 -9.29 21.69
C PHE A 73 3.42 -8.78 20.93
N PHE A 74 4.37 -9.67 20.60
CA PHE A 74 5.59 -9.30 19.88
C PHE A 74 6.00 -10.43 18.93
N CYS A 75 6.18 -10.08 17.65
CA CYS A 75 6.76 -10.99 16.66
C CYS A 75 7.75 -10.21 15.79
N PRO A 76 9.04 -10.61 15.74
CA PRO A 76 10.02 -9.97 14.88
C PRO A 76 9.82 -10.35 13.40
N GLU A 77 9.14 -11.45 13.13
CA GLU A 77 8.86 -11.93 11.78
C GLU A 77 7.40 -11.63 11.41
N PRO A 78 7.09 -11.36 10.13
CA PRO A 78 5.72 -11.07 9.70
C PRO A 78 4.89 -12.35 9.68
N ASP A 79 4.25 -12.69 10.80
CA ASP A 79 3.33 -13.82 10.91
C ASP A 79 1.95 -13.52 10.31
N VAL A 80 1.09 -14.53 10.14
CA VAL A 80 -0.24 -14.38 9.52
C VAL A 80 -1.14 -13.32 10.20
N ILE A 81 -0.92 -13.03 11.50
CA ILE A 81 -1.62 -11.97 12.20
C ILE A 81 -1.20 -10.60 11.66
N HIS A 82 0.10 -10.36 11.52
CA HIS A 82 0.64 -9.15 10.89
C HIS A 82 0.12 -9.00 9.45
N GLU A 83 0.14 -10.07 8.67
CA GLU A 83 -0.32 -10.04 7.28
C GLU A 83 -1.81 -9.71 7.16
N VAL A 84 -2.65 -10.37 7.97
CA VAL A 84 -4.10 -10.21 7.85
C VAL A 84 -4.57 -8.92 8.51
N LEU A 85 -4.19 -8.69 9.77
CA LEU A 85 -4.69 -7.54 10.53
C LEU A 85 -3.95 -6.25 10.21
N GLY A 86 -2.69 -6.30 9.77
CA GLY A 86 -1.94 -5.13 9.32
C GLY A 86 -2.23 -4.83 7.85
N HIS A 87 -1.75 -5.70 6.95
CA HIS A 87 -1.76 -5.43 5.51
C HIS A 87 -3.12 -5.67 4.83
N CYS A 88 -3.72 -6.86 4.98
CA CYS A 88 -4.89 -7.23 4.19
C CYS A 88 -6.08 -6.30 4.42
N VAL A 89 -6.31 -5.85 5.66
CA VAL A 89 -7.36 -4.86 5.96
C VAL A 89 -7.12 -3.54 5.22
N MET A 90 -5.85 -3.11 5.12
CA MET A 90 -5.48 -1.87 4.43
C MET A 90 -5.51 -2.03 2.90
N PHE A 91 -5.14 -3.18 2.33
CA PHE A 91 -5.26 -3.44 0.89
C PHE A 91 -6.70 -3.53 0.38
N ALA A 92 -7.69 -3.61 1.27
CA ALA A 92 -9.09 -3.44 0.89
C ALA A 92 -9.45 -1.98 0.57
N ASP A 93 -8.59 -1.02 0.91
CA ASP A 93 -8.70 0.37 0.51
C ASP A 93 -8.07 0.61 -0.87
N PRO A 94 -8.80 1.19 -1.84
CA PRO A 94 -8.28 1.42 -3.20
C PRO A 94 -7.05 2.34 -3.25
N VAL A 95 -6.96 3.34 -2.36
CA VAL A 95 -5.86 4.32 -2.38
C VAL A 95 -4.57 3.68 -1.89
N ILE A 96 -4.64 2.86 -0.83
CA ILE A 96 -3.49 2.09 -0.33
C ILE A 96 -3.07 1.01 -1.34
N ALA A 97 -4.04 0.33 -1.96
CA ALA A 97 -3.76 -0.64 -3.01
C ALA A 97 -3.05 0.00 -4.20
N GLU A 98 -3.50 1.18 -4.65
CA GLU A 98 -2.83 1.91 -5.73
C GLU A 98 -1.44 2.37 -5.30
N PHE A 99 -1.27 2.93 -4.10
CA PHE A 99 0.03 3.38 -3.59
C PHE A 99 1.04 2.25 -3.50
N SER A 100 0.62 1.09 -3.01
CA SER A 100 1.47 -0.10 -2.92
C SER A 100 1.83 -0.63 -4.30
N GLN A 101 0.89 -0.60 -5.25
CA GLN A 101 1.16 -0.97 -6.64
C GLN A 101 2.11 0.02 -7.32
N GLU A 102 1.99 1.32 -7.06
CA GLU A 102 2.88 2.34 -7.62
C GLU A 102 4.34 2.08 -7.22
N ILE A 103 4.61 1.84 -5.93
CA ILE A 103 5.96 1.45 -5.47
C ILE A 103 6.46 0.21 -6.23
N GLY A 104 5.59 -0.80 -6.41
CA GLY A 104 5.94 -1.99 -7.17
C GLY A 104 6.23 -1.73 -8.65
N LEU A 105 5.42 -0.91 -9.33
CA LEU A 105 5.67 -0.54 -10.74
C LEU A 105 6.96 0.24 -10.90
N LEU A 106 7.30 1.08 -9.91
CA LEU A 106 8.56 1.79 -9.86
C LEU A 106 9.76 0.87 -9.66
N SER A 107 9.59 -0.31 -9.07
CA SER A 107 10.68 -1.27 -8.81
C SER A 107 11.06 -2.08 -10.06
N ILE A 108 10.17 -2.19 -11.05
CA ILE A 108 10.42 -2.98 -12.28
C ILE A 108 11.47 -2.29 -13.15
N GLY A 109 12.61 -2.95 -13.32
CA GLY A 109 13.76 -2.43 -14.08
C GLY A 109 14.63 -1.43 -13.31
N ALA A 110 14.33 -1.19 -12.02
CA ALA A 110 15.11 -0.28 -11.18
C ALA A 110 16.48 -0.87 -10.78
N THR A 111 17.48 -0.01 -10.58
CA THR A 111 18.80 -0.40 -10.03
C THR A 111 18.69 -0.87 -8.58
N ASP A 112 19.70 -1.58 -8.06
CA ASP A 112 19.66 -2.03 -6.66
C ASP A 112 19.58 -0.87 -5.66
N GLU A 113 20.26 0.25 -5.93
CA GLU A 113 20.16 1.48 -5.13
C GLU A 113 18.72 2.04 -5.12
N GLN A 114 18.06 2.02 -6.27
CA GLN A 114 16.66 2.45 -6.38
C GLN A 114 15.71 1.47 -5.66
N ILE A 115 15.99 0.16 -5.69
CA ILE A 115 15.23 -0.83 -4.93
C ILE A 115 15.36 -0.60 -3.42
N GLU A 116 16.57 -0.32 -2.92
CA GLU A 116 16.80 -0.01 -1.50
C GLU A 116 16.04 1.25 -1.07
N ARG A 117 16.05 2.29 -1.90
CA ARG A 117 15.24 3.51 -1.70
C ARG A 117 13.75 3.22 -1.67
N LEU A 118 13.22 2.41 -2.60
CA LEU A 118 11.80 2.03 -2.62
C LEU A 118 11.41 1.16 -1.43
N ALA A 119 12.29 0.24 -1.01
CA ALA A 119 12.07 -0.58 0.17
C ALA A 119 12.02 0.30 1.43
N THR A 120 12.89 1.31 1.52
CA THR A 120 12.88 2.30 2.62
C THR A 120 11.61 3.15 2.61
N LEU A 121 11.15 3.58 1.43
CA LEU A 121 9.86 4.27 1.30
C LEU A 121 8.70 3.36 1.72
N TYR A 122 8.72 2.09 1.33
CA TYR A 122 7.73 1.09 1.75
C TYR A 122 7.73 0.91 3.28
N TRP A 123 8.91 0.79 3.89
CA TRP A 123 9.08 0.70 5.34
C TRP A 123 8.44 1.89 6.07
N PHE A 124 8.79 3.11 5.69
CA PHE A 124 8.28 4.31 6.37
C PHE A 124 6.87 4.73 5.94
N THR A 125 6.20 3.94 5.10
CA THR A 125 4.80 4.17 4.70
C THR A 125 3.93 2.96 4.99
N ILE A 126 4.00 1.90 4.19
CA ILE A 126 3.12 0.74 4.31
C ILE A 126 3.39 -0.08 5.58
N GLU A 127 4.62 -0.09 6.12
CA GLU A 127 4.92 -0.79 7.39
C GLU A 127 4.72 0.11 8.62
N PHE A 128 5.36 1.28 8.64
CA PHE A 128 5.44 2.16 9.82
C PHE A 128 4.85 3.57 9.59
N GLY A 129 4.06 3.76 8.55
CA GLY A 129 3.50 5.06 8.20
C GLY A 129 2.42 5.55 9.18
N LEU A 130 2.50 6.85 9.45
CA LEU A 130 1.47 7.61 10.16
C LEU A 130 0.79 8.59 9.19
N CYS A 131 -0.47 8.92 9.44
CA CYS A 131 -1.15 10.02 8.79
C CYS A 131 -1.67 11.04 9.80
N GLU A 132 -1.78 12.28 9.33
CA GLU A 132 -2.38 13.38 10.08
C GLU A 132 -3.89 13.43 9.78
N GLU A 133 -4.73 13.33 10.81
CA GLU A 133 -6.16 13.63 10.72
C GLU A 133 -6.44 15.09 11.13
N GLU A 134 -7.71 15.49 11.12
CA GLU A 134 -8.14 16.82 11.59
C GLU A 134 -7.55 17.16 12.97
N GLU A 135 -7.25 18.45 13.16
CA GLU A 135 -6.68 18.99 14.40
C GLU A 135 -5.27 18.45 14.77
N GLY A 136 -4.51 17.94 13.79
CA GLY A 136 -3.12 17.52 13.98
C GLY A 136 -2.99 16.17 14.69
N LYS A 137 -4.07 15.38 14.75
CA LYS A 137 -4.07 14.09 15.45
C LYS A 137 -3.43 13.01 14.60
N LEU A 138 -2.40 12.36 15.12
CA LEU A 138 -1.71 11.26 14.45
C LEU A 138 -2.54 9.97 14.48
N LYS A 139 -2.55 9.25 13.35
CA LYS A 139 -3.10 7.90 13.19
C LYS A 139 -2.11 7.00 12.48
N ALA A 140 -2.06 5.74 12.91
CA ALA A 140 -1.31 4.73 12.18
C ALA A 140 -2.13 4.19 11.00
N PHE A 141 -1.44 4.01 9.88
CA PHE A 141 -1.92 3.21 8.75
C PHE A 141 -0.92 2.11 8.37
N GLY A 142 0.32 2.19 8.87
CA GLY A 142 1.34 1.17 8.68
C GLY A 142 0.97 -0.18 9.32
N ALA A 143 1.19 -1.27 8.58
CA ALA A 143 0.83 -2.62 8.97
C ALA A 143 1.56 -3.11 10.23
N ALA A 144 2.85 -2.82 10.36
CA ALA A 144 3.65 -3.15 11.54
C ALA A 144 3.10 -2.43 12.78
N LEU A 145 2.72 -1.15 12.66
CA LEU A 145 2.08 -0.41 13.75
C LEU A 145 0.73 -1.01 14.15
N ILE A 146 -0.13 -1.28 13.17
CA ILE A 146 -1.47 -1.80 13.42
C ILE A 146 -1.44 -3.18 14.11
N SER A 147 -0.46 -4.00 13.76
CA SER A 147 -0.32 -5.38 14.25
C SER A 147 0.54 -5.51 15.53
N ALA A 148 1.14 -4.42 16.02
CA ALA A 148 1.97 -4.38 17.22
C ALA A 148 1.43 -3.37 18.25
N PHE A 149 0.76 -3.86 19.29
CA PHE A 149 0.10 -3.02 20.29
C PHE A 149 1.03 -1.99 20.95
N GLY A 150 2.20 -2.42 21.42
CA GLY A 150 3.13 -1.52 22.11
C GLY A 150 3.74 -0.46 21.19
N GLU A 151 4.09 -0.85 19.97
CA GLU A 151 4.67 0.08 19.00
C GLU A 151 3.63 1.07 18.47
N LEU A 152 2.37 0.66 18.31
CA LEU A 152 1.28 1.58 17.99
C LEU A 152 1.15 2.71 19.01
N GLN A 153 1.23 2.38 20.31
CA GLN A 153 1.15 3.38 21.39
C GLN A 153 2.37 4.29 21.40
N HIS A 154 3.57 3.72 21.20
CA HIS A 154 4.82 4.47 21.11
C HIS A 154 4.79 5.45 19.92
N ALA A 155 4.41 4.98 18.73
CA ALA A 155 4.43 5.74 17.49
C ALA A 155 3.55 6.99 17.50
N VAL A 156 2.44 6.99 18.25
CA VAL A 156 1.52 8.14 18.36
C VAL A 156 1.72 8.96 19.65
N SER A 157 2.75 8.64 20.44
CA SER A 157 3.12 9.41 21.64
C SER A 157 4.10 10.54 21.30
N ASP A 158 4.43 11.39 22.27
CA ASP A 158 5.45 12.44 22.12
C ASP A 158 6.91 11.91 22.26
N THR A 159 7.08 10.60 22.43
CA THR A 159 8.40 9.97 22.66
C THR A 159 9.26 9.87 21.39
N PRO A 160 8.78 9.30 20.27
CA PRO A 160 9.54 9.28 19.03
C PRO A 160 9.52 10.63 18.32
N LYS A 161 10.41 10.80 17.35
CA LYS A 161 10.37 11.94 16.43
C LYS A 161 9.32 11.70 15.34
N HIS A 162 8.66 12.76 14.91
CA HIS A 162 7.81 12.77 13.73
C HIS A 162 8.36 13.74 12.70
N LYS A 163 8.48 13.29 11.45
CA LYS A 163 8.79 14.14 10.29
C LYS A 163 7.68 14.01 9.26
N PHE A 164 7.40 15.05 8.50
CA PHE A 164 6.50 14.90 7.36
C PHE A 164 7.13 14.00 6.30
N PHE A 165 6.30 13.16 5.69
CA PHE A 165 6.70 12.31 4.58
C PHE A 165 7.14 13.15 3.38
N ASP A 166 8.37 12.91 2.95
CA ASP A 166 9.00 13.49 1.77
C ASP A 166 9.93 12.44 1.17
N PRO A 167 9.60 11.85 0.00
CA PRO A 167 10.35 10.74 -0.57
C PRO A 167 11.84 11.02 -0.75
N TYR A 168 12.24 12.26 -1.01
CA TYR A 168 13.65 12.63 -1.19
C TYR A 168 14.48 12.44 0.09
N THR A 169 13.88 12.64 1.25
CA THR A 169 14.54 12.48 2.55
C THR A 169 14.23 11.13 3.17
N THR A 170 12.99 10.66 3.08
CA THR A 170 12.54 9.38 3.63
C THR A 170 13.29 8.21 3.00
N ALA A 171 13.52 8.21 1.68
CA ALA A 171 14.23 7.12 1.00
C ALA A 171 15.70 6.94 1.39
N LEU A 172 16.27 7.89 2.14
CA LEU A 172 17.66 7.89 2.62
C LEU A 172 17.77 7.59 4.12
N GLU A 173 16.63 7.53 4.82
CA GLU A 173 16.60 7.32 6.26
C GLU A 173 16.92 5.86 6.58
N LYS A 174 17.86 5.64 7.51
CA LYS A 174 18.23 4.29 7.96
C LYS A 174 17.29 3.83 9.05
N TYR A 175 17.06 2.53 9.13
CA TYR A 175 16.21 1.91 10.14
C TYR A 175 16.79 0.56 10.59
N GLU A 176 16.30 0.10 11.74
CA GLU A 176 16.58 -1.21 12.32
C GLU A 176 15.24 -1.86 12.71
N ASP A 177 15.21 -3.19 12.84
CA ASP A 177 14.01 -3.99 13.10
C ASP A 177 14.00 -4.64 14.51
N LEU A 178 14.95 -4.26 15.38
CA LEU A 178 15.12 -4.86 16.71
C LEU A 178 14.26 -4.23 17.80
N ASP A 179 14.11 -2.90 17.77
CA ASP A 179 13.40 -2.08 18.75
C ASP A 179 12.41 -1.14 18.05
N TYR A 180 11.56 -0.46 18.84
CA TYR A 180 10.62 0.52 18.30
C TYR A 180 11.33 1.64 17.54
N GLN A 181 10.72 2.07 16.44
CA GLN A 181 11.35 3.10 15.62
C GLN A 181 11.52 4.42 16.41
N PRO A 182 12.70 5.05 16.35
CA PRO A 182 12.93 6.35 16.99
C PRO A 182 12.34 7.51 16.17
N LEU A 183 11.95 7.25 14.91
CA LEU A 183 11.44 8.21 13.95
C LEU A 183 10.33 7.58 13.11
N TYR A 184 9.23 8.30 12.98
CA TYR A 184 8.12 7.97 12.08
C TYR A 184 7.88 9.09 11.08
N PHE A 185 7.46 8.72 9.87
CA PHE A 185 7.05 9.69 8.85
C PHE A 185 5.52 9.82 8.81
N VAL A 186 5.07 11.07 8.74
CA VAL A 186 3.66 11.47 8.76
C VAL A 186 3.25 11.95 7.38
N ALA A 187 2.35 11.23 6.73
CA ALA A 187 1.69 11.66 5.50
C ALA A 187 0.51 12.60 5.83
N LYS A 188 0.33 13.68 5.06
CA LYS A 188 -0.87 14.52 5.19
C LYS A 188 -2.13 13.77 4.77
N SER A 189 -2.00 13.00 3.70
CA SER A 189 -2.96 12.00 3.24
C SER A 189 -2.21 10.99 2.37
N ILE A 190 -2.81 9.85 2.10
CA ILE A 190 -2.22 8.87 1.18
C ILE A 190 -2.17 9.42 -0.25
N ASP A 191 -3.15 10.25 -0.65
CA ASP A 191 -3.11 10.96 -1.93
C ASP A 191 -1.93 11.95 -2.04
N ASP A 192 -1.63 12.72 -0.98
CA ASP A 192 -0.45 13.59 -0.92
C ASP A 192 0.84 12.78 -1.03
N ALA A 193 0.92 11.65 -0.30
CA ALA A 193 2.06 10.74 -0.38
C ALA A 193 2.22 10.16 -1.80
N MET A 194 1.12 9.79 -2.46
CA MET A 194 1.12 9.30 -3.84
C MET A 194 1.66 10.35 -4.82
N ILE A 195 1.19 11.60 -4.71
CA ILE A 195 1.66 12.69 -5.58
C ILE A 195 3.16 12.90 -5.41
N LYS A 196 3.65 12.95 -4.16
CA LYS A 196 5.07 13.10 -3.86
C LYS A 196 5.90 11.92 -4.38
N LEU A 197 5.41 10.69 -4.24
CA LEU A 197 6.08 9.49 -4.75
C LEU A 197 6.23 9.56 -6.29
N ARG A 198 5.16 9.95 -7.00
CA ARG A 198 5.19 10.13 -8.45
C ARG A 198 6.15 11.23 -8.88
N GLN A 199 6.21 12.35 -8.17
CA GLN A 199 7.17 13.43 -8.42
C GLN A 199 8.62 12.94 -8.22
N TYR A 200 8.88 12.26 -7.11
CA TYR A 200 10.18 11.68 -6.82
C TYR A 200 10.65 10.69 -7.90
N ALA A 201 9.73 9.91 -8.45
CA ALA A 201 10.02 8.98 -9.53
C ALA A 201 10.32 9.65 -10.89
N MET A 202 9.84 10.88 -11.12
CA MET A 202 10.11 11.62 -12.37
C MET A 202 11.58 12.01 -12.51
N ASP A 203 12.31 12.13 -11.41
CA ASP A 203 13.73 12.49 -11.43
C ASP A 203 14.64 11.31 -11.80
N TRP A 204 14.09 10.10 -11.93
CA TRP A 204 14.87 8.93 -12.29
C TRP A 204 14.99 8.85 -13.80
N ASP A 205 16.22 8.69 -14.28
CA ASP A 205 16.48 8.42 -15.68
C ASP A 205 15.91 7.04 -16.05
N ARG A 206 14.82 7.03 -16.81
CA ARG A 206 14.09 5.82 -17.23
C ARG A 206 13.72 5.97 -18.70
N GLU A 207 14.12 5.00 -19.52
CA GLU A 207 13.75 4.97 -20.94
C GLU A 207 12.25 4.68 -21.16
N PHE A 208 11.61 4.01 -20.19
CA PHE A 208 10.24 3.53 -20.29
C PHE A 208 9.43 3.76 -19.01
N ILE A 209 8.12 3.92 -19.18
CA ILE A 209 7.11 3.90 -18.12
C ILE A 209 6.49 2.50 -18.07
N ASN A 210 6.50 1.88 -16.89
CA ASN A 210 5.81 0.62 -16.64
C ASN A 210 4.33 0.88 -16.40
N VAL A 211 3.46 0.31 -17.24
CA VAL A 211 2.00 0.45 -17.12
C VAL A 211 1.38 -0.92 -16.91
N TYR A 212 0.65 -1.08 -15.80
CA TYR A 212 -0.11 -2.29 -15.55
C TYR A 212 -1.37 -2.36 -16.42
N ASP A 213 -1.55 -3.48 -17.13
CA ASP A 213 -2.79 -3.81 -17.82
C ASP A 213 -3.64 -4.74 -16.92
N PRO A 214 -4.76 -4.26 -16.36
CA PRO A 214 -5.59 -5.04 -15.45
C PRO A 214 -6.36 -6.18 -16.16
N TYR A 215 -6.54 -6.12 -17.47
CA TYR A 215 -7.27 -7.14 -18.22
C TYR A 215 -6.41 -8.38 -18.48
N THR A 216 -5.15 -8.16 -18.88
CA THR A 216 -4.19 -9.23 -19.16
C THR A 216 -3.30 -9.57 -17.96
N GLN A 217 -3.32 -8.73 -16.92
CA GLN A 217 -2.46 -8.83 -15.74
C GLN A 217 -0.97 -8.81 -16.11
N CYS A 218 -0.60 -8.02 -17.11
CA CYS A 218 0.77 -7.85 -17.59
C CYS A 218 1.26 -6.42 -17.40
N ILE A 219 2.58 -6.24 -17.35
CA ILE A 219 3.21 -4.92 -17.37
C ILE A 219 3.67 -4.61 -18.79
N GLN A 220 3.21 -3.48 -19.31
CA GLN A 220 3.61 -2.93 -20.60
C GLN A 220 4.66 -1.85 -20.37
N GLN A 221 5.79 -1.94 -21.06
CA GLN A 221 6.78 -0.87 -21.10
C GLN A 221 6.42 0.05 -22.26
N LEU A 222 6.13 1.31 -21.95
CA LEU A 222 5.78 2.31 -22.94
C LEU A 222 6.81 3.44 -22.91
N THR A 223 7.18 3.96 -24.07
CA THR A 223 7.88 5.24 -24.14
C THR A 223 6.98 6.36 -23.60
N HIS A 224 7.57 7.49 -23.20
CA HIS A 224 6.82 8.66 -22.74
C HIS A 224 5.78 9.14 -23.77
N GLU A 225 6.12 9.08 -25.07
CA GLU A 225 5.21 9.47 -26.15
C GLU A 225 4.04 8.49 -26.31
N GLU A 226 4.30 7.18 -26.27
CA GLU A 226 3.25 6.16 -26.33
C GLU A 226 2.31 6.25 -25.14
N TYR A 227 2.88 6.42 -23.93
CA TYR A 227 2.10 6.60 -22.72
C TYR A 227 1.21 7.85 -22.80
N ALA A 228 1.76 8.98 -23.27
CA ALA A 228 1.00 10.22 -23.44
C ALA A 228 -0.14 10.04 -24.46
N LYS A 229 0.11 9.41 -25.62
CA LYS A 229 -0.93 9.13 -26.63
C LYS A 229 -2.02 8.22 -26.10
N LYS A 230 -1.64 7.12 -25.43
CA LYS A 230 -2.58 6.15 -24.83
C LYS A 230 -3.45 6.82 -23.77
N THR A 231 -2.83 7.58 -22.87
CA THR A 231 -3.52 8.31 -21.80
C THR A 231 -4.44 9.39 -22.35
N PHE A 232 -3.97 10.19 -23.32
CA PHE A 232 -4.80 11.22 -23.95
C PHE A 232 -6.04 10.63 -24.64
N LYS A 233 -5.89 9.50 -25.33
CA LYS A 233 -7.03 8.79 -25.93
C LYS A 233 -8.03 8.32 -24.87
N ALA A 234 -7.54 7.71 -23.79
CA ALA A 234 -8.40 7.25 -22.70
C ALA A 234 -9.15 8.40 -22.01
N VAL A 235 -8.46 9.49 -21.69
CA VAL A 235 -9.07 10.70 -21.10
C VAL A 235 -10.11 11.30 -22.04
N LYS A 236 -9.85 11.35 -23.35
CA LYS A 236 -10.80 11.84 -24.34
C LYS A 236 -12.09 11.00 -24.37
N GLU A 237 -11.95 9.67 -24.29
CA GLU A 237 -13.10 8.75 -24.24
C GLU A 237 -13.92 8.93 -22.95
N GLU A 238 -13.27 9.07 -21.80
CA GLU A 238 -13.95 9.32 -20.52
C GLU A 238 -14.67 10.68 -20.50
N ILE A 239 -14.04 11.74 -21.03
CA ILE A 239 -14.69 13.05 -21.20
C ILE A 239 -15.93 12.94 -22.10
N HIS A 240 -15.88 12.12 -23.15
CA HIS A 240 -17.03 11.89 -24.02
C HIS A 240 -18.18 11.22 -23.27
N ARG A 241 -17.92 10.13 -22.54
CA ARG A 241 -18.92 9.42 -21.72
C ARG A 241 -19.51 10.33 -20.64
N LEU A 242 -18.68 11.16 -20.01
CA LEU A 242 -19.14 12.13 -19.03
C LEU A 242 -20.10 13.16 -19.66
N SER A 243 -19.77 13.65 -20.86
CA SER A 243 -20.63 14.57 -21.62
C SER A 243 -21.98 13.95 -21.97
N GLU A 244 -21.99 12.69 -22.42
CA GLU A 244 -23.23 11.93 -22.68
C GLU A 244 -24.07 11.76 -21.41
N THR A 245 -23.43 11.40 -20.30
CA THR A 245 -24.09 11.24 -18.99
C THR A 245 -24.72 12.54 -18.52
N ILE A 246 -24.01 13.67 -18.62
CA ILE A 246 -24.54 14.99 -18.25
C ILE A 246 -25.76 15.36 -19.10
N LYS A 247 -25.75 15.06 -20.41
CA LYS A 247 -26.91 15.28 -21.28
C LYS A 247 -28.10 14.41 -20.88
N ALA A 248 -27.87 13.12 -20.60
CA ALA A 248 -28.92 12.21 -20.14
C ALA A 248 -29.54 12.67 -18.80
N CYS A 249 -28.73 13.12 -17.83
CA CYS A 249 -29.24 13.64 -16.57
C CYS A 249 -30.06 14.94 -16.72
N LYS A 250 -29.77 15.78 -17.71
CA LYS A 250 -30.57 16.99 -18.00
C LYS A 250 -31.94 16.65 -18.59
N ILE A 251 -32.06 15.55 -19.33
CA ILE A 251 -33.32 15.09 -19.92
C ILE A 251 -34.30 14.57 -18.85
N HIS A 252 -33.80 14.07 -17.71
CA HIS A 252 -34.64 13.58 -16.59
C HIS A 252 -35.07 14.64 -15.57
N LYS A 253 -34.83 15.94 -15.84
CA LYS A 253 -35.28 17.06 -14.99
C LYS A 253 -36.39 17.93 -15.64
N LEU A 254 -37.04 17.43 -16.70
CA LEU A 254 -38.25 17.99 -17.33
C LEU A 254 -39.38 16.97 -17.21
#